data_AF-A0A9X2MU92-F1
#
_entry.id   AF-A0A9X2MU92-F1
#
_cell.length_a   1.000
_cell.length_b   1.000
_cell.length_c   1.000
_cell.angle_alpha   90.00
_cell.angle_beta   90.00
_cell.angle_gamma   90.00
#
_symmetry.space_group_name_H-M   'P 1'
#
loop_
_entity.id
_entity.type
_entity.pdbx_description
1 polymer ?
#
loop_
_entity_poly.entity_id
_entity_poly.type
_entity_poly.pdbx_seq_one_letter_code
_entity_poly.pdbx_strand_id
1 'polypeptide(L)'
;MKAEQVIKWLGFGCLLAGIARIGMTPSSYAWGSDSPEELTFGLIACVLMAIFSIAFFLVQSRETGILGFITAVFIMIGNLLTACILWGKLHYGHYGEEDGLLIAVTGMVSSAGVLGGSVLLPILSWRAKVFPRWVIMLMIANVLALALPWTEWFALFWGLPYIAMGYCIWRGRLNAGQSADKGVAV
;
A
#
# COMPACT_ATOMS: atom_id res chain seq x y z
N MET A 1 -12.27 -14.90 18.41
CA MET A 1 -11.65 -13.56 18.20
C MET A 1 -12.73 -12.60 17.74
N LYS A 2 -12.82 -11.38 18.31
CA LYS A 2 -13.80 -10.37 17.86
C LYS A 2 -13.34 -9.73 16.55
N ALA A 3 -14.26 -9.37 15.66
CA ALA A 3 -13.94 -8.75 14.36
C ALA A 3 -13.02 -7.51 14.49
N GLU A 4 -13.25 -6.69 15.52
CA GLU A 4 -12.42 -5.52 15.81
C GLU A 4 -10.95 -5.88 16.12
N GLN A 5 -10.71 -7.01 16.80
CA GLN A 5 -9.37 -7.50 17.09
C GLN A 5 -8.66 -7.91 15.80
N VAL A 6 -9.38 -8.57 14.87
CA VAL A 6 -8.85 -8.97 13.56
C VAL A 6 -8.42 -7.73 12.78
N ILE A 7 -9.27 -6.70 12.72
CA ILE A 7 -8.97 -5.45 12.01
C ILE A 7 -7.73 -4.76 12.60
N LYS A 8 -7.58 -4.73 13.92
CA LYS A 8 -6.38 -4.19 14.58
C LYS A 8 -5.11 -4.95 14.20
N TRP A 9 -5.16 -6.27 14.11
CA TRP A 9 -4.02 -7.09 13.66
C TRP A 9 -3.71 -6.89 12.18
N LEU A 10 -4.73 -6.77 11.33
CA LEU A 10 -4.53 -6.45 9.91
C LEU A 10 -3.89 -5.05 9.75
N GLY A 11 -4.33 -4.07 10.56
CA GLY A 11 -3.70 -2.75 10.62
C GLY A 11 -2.24 -2.79 11.07
N PHE A 12 -1.91 -3.62 12.06
CA PHE A 12 -0.52 -3.86 12.44
C PHE A 12 0.30 -4.48 11.30
N GLY A 13 -0.28 -5.42 10.55
CA GLY A 13 0.33 -5.96 9.32
C GLY A 13 0.62 -4.88 8.28
N CYS A 14 -0.31 -3.94 8.04
CA CYS A 14 -0.07 -2.79 7.15
C CYS A 14 1.09 -1.91 7.63
N LEU A 15 1.20 -1.70 8.94
CA LEU A 15 2.30 -0.93 9.51
C LEU A 15 3.64 -1.59 9.21
N LEU A 16 3.75 -2.90 9.44
CA LEU A 16 4.97 -3.67 9.12
C LEU A 16 5.27 -3.65 7.62
N ALA A 17 4.24 -3.75 6.78
CA ALA A 17 4.38 -3.65 5.34
C ALA A 17 4.98 -2.31 4.91
N GLY A 18 4.50 -1.20 5.51
CA GLY A 18 5.04 0.13 5.29
C GLY A 18 6.49 0.26 5.75
N ILE A 19 6.86 -0.30 6.91
CA ILE A 19 8.26 -0.33 7.38
C ILE A 19 9.15 -1.09 6.40
N ALA A 20 8.71 -2.28 5.96
CA ALA A 20 9.45 -3.06 4.97
C ALA A 20 9.65 -2.28 3.67
N ARG A 21 8.63 -1.53 3.22
CA ARG A 21 8.74 -0.68 2.02
C ARG A 21 9.77 0.43 2.21
N ILE A 22 9.75 1.14 3.35
CA ILE A 22 10.75 2.16 3.66
C ILE A 22 12.15 1.56 3.69
N GLY A 23 12.30 0.29 4.08
CA GLY A 23 13.56 -0.45 4.11
C GLY A 23 14.29 -0.51 2.77
N MET A 24 13.60 -0.36 1.63
CA MET A 24 14.22 -0.31 0.30
C MET A 24 15.20 0.87 0.16
N THR A 25 14.82 2.06 0.64
CA THR A 25 15.63 3.29 0.50
C THR A 25 16.98 3.21 1.23
N PRO A 26 17.08 2.84 2.52
CA PRO A 26 18.38 2.68 3.16
C PRO A 26 19.19 1.52 2.58
N SER A 27 18.55 0.43 2.10
CA SER A 27 19.27 -0.64 1.43
C SER A 27 19.87 -0.20 0.08
N SER A 28 19.16 0.63 -0.69
CA SER A 28 19.70 1.15 -1.96
C SER A 28 20.90 2.08 -1.70
N TYR A 29 20.86 2.87 -0.62
CA TYR A 29 22.00 3.71 -0.24
C TYR A 29 23.22 2.92 0.25
N ALA A 30 23.01 1.79 0.93
CA ALA A 30 24.09 1.01 1.51
C ALA A 30 24.68 -0.03 0.55
N TRP A 31 23.87 -0.65 -0.32
CA TRP A 31 24.29 -1.72 -1.24
C TRP A 31 24.15 -1.36 -2.73
N GLY A 32 23.63 -0.18 -3.05
CA GLY A 32 23.37 0.27 -4.42
C GLY A 32 21.95 -0.02 -4.89
N SER A 33 21.51 0.71 -5.92
CA SER A 33 20.21 0.54 -6.57
C SER A 33 20.10 -0.84 -7.23
N ASP A 34 18.92 -1.46 -7.16
CA ASP A 34 18.62 -2.82 -7.63
C ASP A 34 19.46 -3.91 -6.93
N SER A 35 19.99 -3.63 -5.73
CA SER A 35 20.68 -4.63 -4.93
C SER A 35 19.73 -5.74 -4.45
N PRO A 36 20.21 -6.98 -4.22
CA PRO A 36 19.39 -8.05 -3.68
C PRO A 36 18.68 -7.69 -2.37
N GLU A 37 19.33 -6.90 -1.52
CA GLU A 37 18.80 -6.39 -0.26
C GLU A 37 17.60 -5.47 -0.48
N GLU A 38 17.72 -4.49 -1.39
CA GLU A 38 16.63 -3.59 -1.77
C GLU A 38 15.44 -4.35 -2.34
N LEU A 39 15.71 -5.25 -3.29
CA LEU A 39 14.67 -6.03 -3.96
C LEU A 39 13.96 -6.98 -2.98
N THR A 40 14.67 -7.53 -1.99
CA THR A 40 14.10 -8.38 -0.95
C THR A 40 13.15 -7.58 -0.05
N PHE A 41 13.56 -6.40 0.40
CA PHE A 41 12.68 -5.49 1.15
C PHE A 41 11.44 -5.13 0.32
N GLY A 42 11.61 -4.81 -0.96
CA GLY A 42 10.51 -4.49 -1.86
C GLY A 42 9.54 -5.65 -2.07
N LEU A 43 10.06 -6.88 -2.22
CA LEU A 43 9.25 -8.08 -2.36
C LEU A 43 8.42 -8.35 -1.10
N ILE A 44 9.06 -8.35 0.07
CA ILE A 44 8.39 -8.55 1.37
C ILE A 44 7.32 -7.47 1.55
N ALA A 45 7.65 -6.21 1.27
CA ALA A 45 6.71 -5.11 1.34
C ALA A 45 5.50 -5.32 0.44
N CYS A 46 5.69 -5.63 -0.84
CA CYS A 46 4.60 -5.86 -1.80
C CYS A 46 3.67 -7.00 -1.34
N VAL A 47 4.20 -8.12 -0.87
CA VAL A 47 3.38 -9.25 -0.39
C VAL A 47 2.57 -8.85 0.84
N LEU A 48 3.19 -8.20 1.83
CA LEU A 48 2.50 -7.74 3.03
C LEU A 48 1.45 -6.67 2.70
N MET A 49 1.79 -5.70 1.84
CA MET A 49 0.87 -4.66 1.38
C MET A 49 -0.32 -5.28 0.65
N ALA A 50 -0.10 -6.29 -0.20
CA ALA A 50 -1.17 -6.99 -0.88
C ALA A 50 -2.12 -7.72 0.09
N ILE A 51 -1.60 -8.39 1.11
CA ILE A 51 -2.44 -9.13 2.07
C ILE A 51 -3.20 -8.17 2.99
N PHE A 52 -2.50 -7.18 3.54
CA PHE A 52 -3.04 -6.37 4.63
C PHE A 52 -3.83 -5.14 4.18
N SER A 53 -3.71 -4.69 2.93
CA SER A 53 -4.48 -3.54 2.41
C SER A 53 -6.00 -3.68 2.54
N ILE A 54 -6.51 -4.91 2.68
CA ILE A 54 -7.92 -5.15 3.00
C ILE A 54 -8.38 -4.44 4.29
N ALA A 55 -7.46 -4.22 5.24
CA ALA A 55 -7.72 -3.46 6.46
C ALA A 55 -8.24 -2.04 6.16
N PHE A 56 -7.72 -1.40 5.11
CA PHE A 56 -8.15 -0.06 4.72
C PHE A 56 -9.61 -0.04 4.30
N PHE A 57 -10.03 -1.05 3.53
CA PHE A 57 -11.42 -1.21 3.16
C PHE A 57 -12.28 -1.52 4.37
N LEU A 58 -11.91 -2.47 5.23
CA LEU A 58 -12.75 -2.87 6.37
C LEU A 58 -13.11 -1.68 7.27
N VAL A 59 -12.15 -0.79 7.50
CA VAL A 59 -12.33 0.38 8.37
C VAL A 59 -13.13 1.50 7.69
N GLN A 60 -13.12 1.58 6.36
CA GLN A 60 -13.86 2.59 5.59
C GLN A 60 -15.15 2.05 4.94
N SER A 61 -15.42 0.75 5.05
CA SER A 61 -16.43 0.02 4.29
C SER A 61 -17.82 0.62 4.37
N ARG A 62 -18.20 1.17 5.53
CA ARG A 62 -19.49 1.84 5.76
C ARG A 62 -19.67 3.11 4.92
N GLU A 63 -18.60 3.86 4.70
CA GLU A 63 -18.65 5.17 4.06
C GLU A 63 -18.31 5.09 2.56
N THR A 64 -17.43 4.16 2.18
CA THR A 64 -16.93 4.05 0.80
C THR A 64 -17.67 3.01 -0.05
N GLY A 65 -18.40 2.09 0.59
CA GLY A 65 -19.15 1.02 -0.08
C GLY A 65 -18.32 0.24 -1.09
N ILE A 66 -18.93 -0.09 -2.24
CA ILE A 66 -18.30 -0.92 -3.29
C ILE A 66 -17.05 -0.27 -3.91
N LEU A 67 -16.99 1.07 -3.98
CA LEU A 67 -15.82 1.77 -4.53
C LEU A 67 -14.59 1.59 -3.65
N GLY A 68 -14.76 1.58 -2.33
CA GLY A 68 -13.67 1.26 -1.40
C GLY A 68 -13.17 -0.17 -1.56
N PHE A 69 -14.08 -1.12 -1.79
CA PHE A 69 -13.72 -2.51 -2.04
C PHE A 69 -12.92 -2.66 -3.33
N ILE A 70 -13.42 -2.10 -4.43
CA ILE A 70 -12.75 -2.12 -5.75
C ILE A 70 -11.35 -1.49 -5.63
N THR A 71 -11.24 -0.36 -4.94
CA THR A 71 -9.95 0.32 -4.72
C THR A 71 -8.97 -0.57 -3.96
N ALA A 72 -9.42 -1.23 -2.89
CA ALA A 72 -8.56 -2.16 -2.15
C ALA A 72 -8.12 -3.33 -3.04
N VAL A 73 -9.01 -3.94 -3.80
CA VAL A 73 -8.66 -5.03 -4.73
C VAL A 73 -7.63 -4.59 -5.77
N PHE A 74 -7.78 -3.40 -6.36
CA PHE A 74 -6.78 -2.87 -7.29
C PHE A 74 -5.41 -2.69 -6.65
N ILE A 75 -5.35 -2.17 -5.43
CA ILE A 75 -4.10 -2.04 -4.66
C ILE A 75 -3.50 -3.41 -4.39
N MET A 76 -4.31 -4.40 -4.02
CA MET A 76 -3.84 -5.76 -3.73
C MET A 76 -3.24 -6.42 -4.98
N ILE A 77 -3.95 -6.36 -6.11
CA ILE A 77 -3.48 -6.89 -7.40
C ILE A 77 -2.22 -6.16 -7.85
N GLY A 78 -2.21 -4.82 -7.79
CA GLY A 78 -1.04 -4.02 -8.16
C GLY A 78 0.21 -4.40 -7.35
N ASN A 79 0.06 -4.57 -6.04
CA ASN A 79 1.17 -5.02 -5.19
C ASN A 79 1.60 -6.47 -5.49
N LEU A 80 0.68 -7.39 -5.77
CA LEU A 80 1.02 -8.76 -6.16
C LEU A 80 1.81 -8.80 -7.46
N LEU A 81 1.38 -8.05 -8.48
CA LEU A 81 2.10 -7.97 -9.75
C LEU A 81 3.46 -7.30 -9.58
N THR A 82 3.55 -6.26 -8.76
CA THR A 82 4.84 -5.64 -8.39
C THR A 82 5.75 -6.66 -7.69
N ALA A 83 5.22 -7.50 -6.81
CA ALA A 83 5.98 -8.59 -6.18
C ALA A 83 6.54 -9.55 -7.23
N CYS A 84 5.74 -9.94 -8.22
CA CYS A 84 6.20 -10.80 -9.32
C CYS A 84 7.33 -10.15 -10.14
N ILE A 85 7.24 -8.84 -10.41
CA ILE A 85 8.29 -8.10 -11.13
C ILE A 85 9.59 -8.07 -10.33
N LEU A 86 9.53 -7.75 -9.03
CA LEU A 86 10.70 -7.73 -8.15
C LEU A 86 11.31 -9.13 -7.98
N TRP A 87 10.48 -10.17 -7.86
CA TRP A 87 10.93 -11.55 -7.82
C TRP A 87 11.68 -11.94 -9.09
N GLY A 88 11.12 -11.59 -10.26
CA GLY A 88 11.77 -11.81 -11.55
C GLY A 88 13.14 -11.14 -11.62
N LYS A 89 13.21 -9.86 -11.24
CA LYS A 89 14.48 -9.11 -11.19
C LYS A 89 15.50 -9.76 -10.25
N LEU A 90 15.06 -10.20 -9.06
CA LEU A 90 15.93 -10.80 -8.05
C LEU A 90 16.55 -12.14 -8.51
N HIS A 91 15.78 -12.98 -9.21
CA HIS A 91 16.24 -14.32 -9.63
C HIS A 91 16.90 -14.34 -11.01
N TYR A 92 16.43 -13.52 -11.94
CA TYR A 92 16.92 -13.52 -13.32
C TYR A 92 17.91 -12.38 -13.59
N GLY A 93 18.08 -11.43 -12.66
CA GLY A 93 19.06 -10.33 -12.75
C GLY A 93 18.64 -9.18 -13.67
N HIS A 94 17.61 -9.37 -14.49
CA HIS A 94 17.05 -8.35 -15.37
C HIS A 94 15.54 -8.24 -15.18
N TYR A 95 14.98 -7.08 -15.51
CA TYR A 95 13.54 -6.93 -15.67
C TYR A 95 13.12 -7.71 -16.92
N GLY A 96 11.88 -8.22 -16.96
CA GLY A 96 11.38 -8.89 -18.15
C GLY A 96 11.48 -7.97 -19.37
N GLU A 97 11.94 -8.50 -20.51
CA GLU A 97 12.07 -7.73 -21.75
C GLU A 97 10.68 -7.24 -22.20
N GLU A 98 10.58 -5.97 -22.62
CA GLU A 98 9.30 -5.31 -22.97
C GLU A 98 8.59 -5.93 -24.18
N ASP A 99 9.28 -6.80 -24.92
CA ASP A 99 8.78 -7.41 -26.16
C ASP A 99 7.70 -8.49 -25.93
N GLY A 100 7.54 -8.97 -24.69
CA GLY A 100 6.50 -9.94 -24.35
C GLY A 100 5.14 -9.28 -24.06
N LEU A 101 4.10 -9.60 -24.84
CA LEU A 101 2.71 -9.15 -24.59
C LEU A 101 2.29 -9.34 -23.12
N LEU A 102 2.62 -10.48 -22.52
CA LEU A 102 2.30 -10.77 -21.11
C LEU A 102 3.03 -9.84 -20.13
N ILE A 103 4.27 -9.45 -20.43
CA ILE A 103 5.08 -8.54 -19.60
C ILE A 103 4.50 -7.13 -19.69
N ALA A 104 4.19 -6.67 -20.91
CA ALA A 104 3.53 -5.38 -21.14
C ALA A 104 2.17 -5.29 -20.43
N VAL A 105 1.32 -6.30 -20.57
CA VAL A 105 0.01 -6.38 -19.88
C VAL A 105 0.19 -6.40 -18.36
N THR A 106 1.12 -7.21 -17.85
CA THR A 106 1.40 -7.28 -16.41
C THR A 106 1.90 -5.94 -15.86
N GLY A 107 2.81 -5.27 -16.57
CA GLY A 107 3.31 -3.95 -16.22
C GLY A 107 2.20 -2.89 -16.23
N MET A 108 1.34 -2.89 -17.24
CA MET A 108 0.18 -2.00 -17.31
C MET A 108 -0.81 -2.23 -16.17
N VAL A 109 -1.17 -3.48 -15.88
CA VAL A 109 -2.12 -3.80 -14.80
C VAL A 109 -1.52 -3.49 -13.43
N SER A 110 -0.22 -3.77 -13.23
CA SER A 110 0.50 -3.42 -12.01
C SER A 110 0.48 -1.90 -11.79
N SER A 111 0.90 -1.14 -12.78
CA SER A 111 0.91 0.32 -12.75
C SER A 111 -0.49 0.88 -12.53
N ALA A 112 -1.50 0.41 -13.27
CA ALA A 112 -2.88 0.85 -13.12
C ALA A 112 -3.46 0.53 -11.73
N GLY A 113 -3.15 -0.65 -11.17
CA GLY A 113 -3.58 -1.05 -9.84
C GLY A 113 -2.93 -0.21 -8.74
N VAL A 114 -1.61 0.01 -8.82
CA VAL A 114 -0.85 0.80 -7.85
C VAL A 114 -1.17 2.29 -7.97
N LEU A 115 -1.07 2.89 -9.16
CA LEU A 115 -1.39 4.32 -9.38
C LEU A 115 -2.87 4.59 -9.16
N GLY A 116 -3.75 3.84 -9.82
CA GLY A 116 -5.19 4.02 -9.71
C GLY A 116 -5.65 3.86 -8.27
N GLY A 117 -5.17 2.80 -7.60
CA GLY A 117 -5.41 2.59 -6.17
C GLY A 117 -4.87 3.73 -5.30
N SER A 118 -3.65 4.18 -5.54
CA SER A 118 -3.01 5.25 -4.76
C SER A 118 -3.63 6.63 -4.98
N VAL A 119 -4.29 6.87 -6.11
CA VAL A 119 -5.06 8.09 -6.39
C VAL A 119 -6.46 8.03 -5.81
N LEU A 120 -7.15 6.89 -5.96
CA LEU A 120 -8.52 6.72 -5.46
C LEU A 120 -8.57 6.67 -3.92
N LEU A 121 -7.60 6.00 -3.29
CA LEU A 121 -7.57 5.82 -1.84
C LEU A 121 -7.59 7.15 -1.04
N PRO A 122 -6.77 8.19 -1.34
CA PRO A 122 -6.85 9.47 -0.64
C PRO A 122 -8.17 10.19 -0.88
N ILE A 123 -8.75 10.12 -2.08
CA ILE A 123 -10.04 10.74 -2.40
C ILE A 123 -11.15 10.09 -1.55
N LEU A 124 -11.19 8.75 -1.53
CA LEU A 124 -12.15 8.00 -0.75
C LEU A 124 -11.95 8.22 0.76
N SER A 125 -10.70 8.20 1.23
CA SER A 125 -10.36 8.42 2.65
C SER A 125 -10.71 9.83 3.11
N TRP A 126 -10.56 10.83 2.24
CA TRP A 126 -10.99 12.20 2.48
C TRP A 126 -12.50 12.33 2.61
N ARG A 127 -13.25 11.70 1.69
CA ARG A 127 -14.71 11.71 1.74
C ARG A 127 -15.27 10.94 2.93
N ALA A 128 -14.68 9.79 3.24
CA ALA A 128 -15.08 8.95 4.36
C ALA A 128 -14.75 9.58 5.73
N LYS A 129 -13.82 10.54 5.80
CA LYS A 129 -13.38 11.21 7.04
C LYS A 129 -12.90 10.27 8.15
N VAL A 130 -12.58 9.01 7.82
CA VAL A 130 -12.18 7.95 8.75
C VAL A 130 -10.78 8.21 9.31
N PHE A 131 -9.85 8.65 8.47
CA PHE A 131 -8.47 8.92 8.86
C PHE A 131 -8.24 10.40 9.17
N PRO A 132 -7.32 10.73 10.11
CA PRO A 132 -6.85 12.08 10.30
C PRO A 132 -6.31 12.69 9.00
N ARG A 133 -6.50 14.01 8.80
CA ARG A 133 -6.11 14.67 7.54
C ARG A 133 -4.63 14.54 7.20
N TRP A 134 -3.74 14.47 8.20
CA TRP A 134 -2.31 14.28 7.96
C TRP A 134 -1.99 12.93 7.29
N VAL A 135 -2.77 11.88 7.57
CA VAL A 135 -2.63 10.57 6.89
C VAL A 135 -2.96 10.70 5.41
N ILE A 136 -3.99 11.48 5.09
CA ILE A 136 -4.40 11.74 3.71
C ILE A 136 -3.35 12.58 2.98
N MET A 137 -2.73 13.55 3.67
CA MET A 137 -1.61 14.31 3.09
C MET A 137 -0.42 13.42 2.74
N LEU A 138 -0.12 12.39 3.55
CA LEU A 138 0.90 11.40 3.22
C LEU A 138 0.52 10.58 1.97
N MET A 139 -0.74 10.17 1.83
CA MET A 139 -1.20 9.47 0.63
C MET A 139 -1.06 10.34 -0.63
N ILE A 140 -1.38 11.64 -0.53
CA ILE A 140 -1.20 12.59 -1.63
C ILE A 140 0.29 12.77 -1.93
N ALA A 141 1.13 12.88 -0.90
CA ALA A 141 2.58 12.94 -1.08
C ALA A 141 3.13 11.73 -1.81
N ASN A 142 2.62 10.52 -1.54
CA ASN A 142 2.96 9.32 -2.32
C ASN A 142 2.60 9.46 -3.81
N VAL A 143 1.40 9.95 -4.12
CA VAL A 143 1.00 10.17 -5.52
C VAL A 143 1.89 11.20 -6.21
N LEU A 144 2.25 12.28 -5.51
CA LEU A 144 3.17 13.28 -6.05
C LEU A 144 4.58 12.73 -6.22
N ALA A 145 5.03 11.85 -5.34
CA ALA A 145 6.35 11.21 -5.42
C ALA A 145 6.52 10.37 -6.69
N LEU A 146 5.43 9.81 -7.24
CA LEU A 146 5.45 9.11 -8.54
C LEU A 146 5.81 10.02 -9.72
N ALA A 147 5.57 11.33 -9.59
CA ALA A 147 5.89 12.31 -10.64
C ALA A 147 7.29 12.93 -10.47
N LEU A 148 7.99 12.62 -9.37
CA LEU A 148 9.33 13.14 -9.11
C LEU A 148 10.40 12.26 -9.75
N PRO A 149 11.51 12.85 -10.23
CA PRO A 149 12.61 12.09 -10.84
C PRO A 149 13.47 11.31 -9.83
N TRP A 150 13.17 11.41 -8.53
CA TRP A 150 13.95 10.77 -7.45
C TRP A 150 13.36 9.40 -7.08
N THR A 151 13.72 8.38 -7.86
CA THR A 151 13.22 7.00 -7.70
C THR A 151 13.58 6.38 -6.35
N GLU A 152 14.71 6.74 -5.74
CA GLU A 152 15.14 6.15 -4.45
C GLU A 152 14.27 6.55 -3.26
N TRP A 153 13.69 7.75 -3.31
CA TRP A 153 12.80 8.27 -2.26
C TRP A 153 11.36 7.81 -2.44
N PHE A 154 11.02 7.27 -3.61
CA PHE A 154 9.68 6.78 -3.90
C PHE A 154 9.24 5.70 -2.90
N ALA A 155 10.13 4.76 -2.55
CA ALA A 155 9.82 3.72 -1.58
C ALA A 155 9.50 4.29 -0.18
N LEU A 156 10.20 5.35 0.24
CA LEU A 156 9.89 6.07 1.47
C LEU A 156 8.46 6.63 1.43
N PHE A 157 8.13 7.41 0.39
CA PHE A 157 6.82 8.05 0.26
C PHE A 157 5.69 7.03 0.09
N TRP A 158 5.97 5.86 -0.48
CA TRP A 158 4.99 4.78 -0.58
C TRP A 158 4.77 4.05 0.75
N GLY A 159 5.82 3.85 1.55
CA GLY A 159 5.71 3.20 2.86
C GLY A 159 5.02 4.05 3.92
N LEU A 160 5.25 5.37 3.93
CA LEU A 160 4.73 6.29 4.95
C LEU A 160 3.19 6.26 5.13
N PRO A 161 2.36 6.31 4.07
CA PRO A 161 0.91 6.16 4.18
C PRO A 161 0.49 4.84 4.84
N TYR A 162 1.18 3.74 4.54
CA TYR A 162 0.86 2.42 5.10
C TYR A 162 1.20 2.35 6.58
N ILE A 163 2.33 2.93 7.00
CA ILE A 163 2.68 3.08 8.42
C ILE A 163 1.62 3.92 9.14
N ALA A 164 1.28 5.08 8.58
CA ALA A 164 0.33 6.01 9.17
C ALA A 164 -1.07 5.40 9.33
N MET A 165 -1.60 4.82 8.26
CA MET A 165 -2.90 4.12 8.29
C MET A 165 -2.86 2.92 9.22
N GLY A 166 -1.84 2.05 9.10
CA GLY A 166 -1.70 0.86 9.92
C GLY A 166 -1.63 1.19 11.41
N TYR A 167 -0.89 2.24 11.76
CA TYR A 167 -0.82 2.76 13.12
C TYR A 167 -2.18 3.26 13.62
N CYS A 168 -2.89 4.05 12.81
CA CYS A 168 -4.22 4.55 13.15
C CYS A 168 -5.22 3.40 13.38
N ILE A 169 -5.21 2.37 12.53
CA ILE A 169 -6.08 1.20 12.67
C ILE A 169 -5.70 0.40 13.94
N TRP A 170 -4.42 0.09 14.11
CA TRP A 170 -3.94 -0.74 15.22
C TRP A 170 -4.19 -0.08 16.59
N ARG A 171 -3.94 1.23 16.71
CA ARG A 171 -4.14 2.01 17.94
C ARG A 171 -5.57 2.49 18.13
N GLY A 172 -6.47 2.27 17.16
CA GLY A 172 -7.83 2.80 17.18
C GLY A 172 -7.90 4.33 17.12
N ARG A 173 -6.88 4.99 16.54
CA ARG A 173 -6.80 6.46 16.37
C ARG A 173 -7.40 6.90 15.05
N LEU A 174 -8.62 6.47 14.80
CA LEU A 174 -9.45 6.96 13.69
C LEU A 174 -10.20 8.22 14.16
N ASN A 175 -10.63 9.10 13.25
CA ASN A 175 -11.36 10.29 13.67
C ASN A 175 -12.63 9.85 14.42
N ALA A 176 -12.72 10.23 15.70
CA ALA A 176 -13.84 9.94 16.57
C ALA A 176 -15.10 10.62 16.02
N GLY A 177 -15.92 9.87 15.30
CA GLY A 177 -17.15 10.37 14.70
C GLY A 177 -18.06 9.31 14.08
N GLN A 178 -17.55 8.14 13.68
CA GLN A 178 -18.39 7.13 13.01
C GLN A 178 -18.10 5.66 13.36
N SER A 179 -16.97 5.33 13.98
CA SER A 179 -16.59 3.92 14.23
C SER A 179 -16.85 3.41 15.65
N ALA A 180 -17.13 4.30 16.63
CA ALA A 180 -17.26 3.91 18.04
C ALA A 180 -18.66 4.06 18.63
N ASP A 181 -19.57 4.84 18.01
CA ASP A 181 -20.87 5.18 18.64
C ASP A 181 -22.10 4.59 17.94
N LYS A 182 -21.92 3.78 16.89
CA LYS A 182 -23.01 2.97 16.32
C LYS A 182 -22.46 1.59 15.98
N GLY A 183 -22.82 0.65 16.85
CA GLY A 183 -22.31 -0.71 16.95
C GLY A 183 -21.84 -1.34 15.66
N VAL A 184 -20.75 -2.10 15.76
CA VAL A 184 -20.51 -3.24 14.88
C VAL A 184 -21.66 -4.23 15.11
N ALA A 185 -22.80 -3.96 14.48
CA ALA A 185 -23.78 -4.97 14.15
C ALA A 185 -23.31 -5.55 12.81
N VAL A 186 -22.65 -6.69 12.91
CA VAL A 186 -22.76 -7.73 11.89
C VAL A 186 -24.05 -8.48 12.20
#